data_AF-A0A5D4RW67-F1
#
_entry.id   AF-A0A5D4RW67-F1
#
_cell.length_a   1.000
_cell.length_b   1.000
_cell.length_c   1.000
_cell.angle_alpha   90.00
_cell.angle_beta   90.00
_cell.angle_gamma   90.00
#
_symmetry.space_group_name_H-M   'P 1'
#
loop_
_entity.id
_entity.type
_entity.pdbx_description
1 polymer ?
#
loop_
_entity_poly.entity_id
_entity_poly.type
_entity_poly.pdbx_seq_one_letter_code
_entity_poly.pdbx_strand_id
1 'polypeptide(L)'
;MVISSKRWFPIFLLAFVLTVVAIWMNAPGVMAGYPATAFDLLVTVCFFLVWFLIGIPSGIKGDGAFLVFVGVYWGLGLVAGLFALFAPYEELLLFGIWYSVPAHGLGLLLGNMMLLKLAAPLVGLGISLTGYGAGRMLRHKKPA
;
A
#
# COMPACT_ATOMS: atom_id res chain seq x y z
N MET A 1 -2.42 -19.65 -16.13
CA MET A 1 -1.01 -19.23 -15.99
C MET A 1 -0.58 -19.57 -14.57
N VAL A 2 0.19 -20.64 -14.37
CA VAL A 2 0.63 -21.06 -13.03
C VAL A 2 1.73 -20.11 -12.59
N ILE A 3 1.43 -19.21 -11.66
CA ILE A 3 2.41 -18.23 -11.20
C ILE A 3 3.31 -18.92 -10.17
N SER A 4 4.60 -19.04 -10.49
CA SER A 4 5.57 -19.71 -9.61
C SER A 4 5.71 -18.94 -8.29
N SER A 5 5.52 -19.63 -7.16
CA SER A 5 5.69 -19.10 -5.79
C SER A 5 7.03 -18.39 -5.57
N LYS A 6 8.08 -18.81 -6.31
CA LYS A 6 9.41 -18.21 -6.29
C LYS A 6 9.45 -16.72 -6.68
N ARG A 7 8.48 -16.25 -7.48
CA ARG A 7 8.40 -14.84 -7.90
C ARG A 7 7.59 -13.98 -6.93
N TRP A 8 6.63 -14.57 -6.22
CA TRP A 8 5.75 -13.87 -5.28
C TRP A 8 6.42 -13.64 -3.94
N PHE A 9 7.16 -14.63 -3.46
CA PHE A 9 7.72 -14.61 -2.12
C PHE A 9 8.58 -13.36 -1.82
N PRO A 10 9.50 -12.91 -2.71
CA PRO A 10 10.28 -11.71 -2.44
C PRO A 10 9.44 -10.42 -2.39
N ILE A 11 8.42 -10.32 -3.26
CA ILE A 11 7.52 -9.17 -3.31
C ILE A 11 6.67 -9.13 -2.05
N PHE A 12 6.13 -10.28 -1.65
CA PHE A 12 5.39 -10.44 -0.41
C PHE A 12 6.23 -10.10 0.82
N LEU A 13 7.44 -10.64 0.93
CA LEU A 13 8.31 -10.41 2.07
C LEU A 13 8.66 -8.92 2.20
N LEU A 14 8.98 -8.26 1.08
CA LEU A 14 9.27 -6.84 1.07
C LEU A 14 8.04 -6.01 1.48
N ALA A 15 6.86 -6.31 0.92
CA ALA A 15 5.61 -5.65 1.29
C ALA A 15 5.27 -5.87 2.78
N PHE A 16 5.50 -7.07 3.30
CA PHE A 16 5.27 -7.41 4.70
C PHE A 16 6.18 -6.60 5.63
N VAL A 17 7.49 -6.61 5.39
CA VAL A 17 8.46 -5.86 6.21
C VAL A 17 8.18 -4.36 6.14
N LEU A 18 7.96 -3.83 4.94
CA LEU A 18 7.64 -2.42 4.73
C LEU A 18 6.38 -2.00 5.51
N THR A 19 5.35 -2.84 5.51
CA THR A 19 4.09 -2.57 6.19
C THR A 19 4.26 -2.63 7.71
N VAL A 20 4.97 -3.64 8.23
CA VAL A 20 5.25 -3.75 9.67
C VAL A 20 6.07 -2.57 10.17
N VAL A 21 7.08 -2.12 9.41
CA VAL A 21 7.88 -0.93 9.77
C VAL A 21 7.01 0.33 9.79
N ALA A 22 6.18 0.54 8.76
CA ALA A 22 5.29 1.70 8.71
C ALA A 22 4.25 1.66 9.84
N ILE A 23 3.71 0.48 10.18
CA ILE A 23 2.85 0.29 11.35
C ILE A 23 3.60 0.68 12.62
N TRP A 24 4.80 0.17 12.84
CA TRP A 24 5.57 0.48 14.05
C TRP A 24 5.81 1.98 14.23
N MET A 25 6.07 2.70 13.14
CA MET A 25 6.32 4.14 13.17
C MET A 25 5.04 4.98 13.39
N ASN A 26 3.89 4.56 12.84
CA ASN A 26 2.61 5.30 12.95
C ASN A 26 1.69 4.79 14.08
N ALA A 27 1.94 3.60 14.65
CA ALA A 27 1.08 2.97 15.66
C ALA A 27 0.92 3.82 16.94
N PRO A 28 1.95 4.51 17.47
CA PRO A 28 1.77 5.37 18.64
C PRO A 28 0.74 6.47 18.44
N GLY A 29 0.71 7.10 17.25
CA GLY A 29 -0.28 8.13 16.91
C GLY A 29 -1.69 7.56 16.78
N VAL A 30 -1.84 6.42 16.11
CA VAL A 30 -3.14 5.77 15.89
C VAL A 30 -3.73 5.20 17.19
N MET A 31 -2.94 4.50 18.00
CA MET A 31 -3.42 3.87 19.23
C MET A 31 -3.77 4.88 20.33
N ALA A 32 -3.12 6.04 20.35
CA ALA A 32 -3.44 7.12 21.27
C ALA A 32 -4.61 8.01 20.79
N GLY A 33 -5.15 7.76 19.58
CA GLY A 33 -6.22 8.56 19.00
C GLY A 33 -5.78 9.98 18.62
N TYR A 34 -4.48 10.23 18.47
CA TYR A 34 -3.99 11.54 18.09
C TYR A 34 -4.27 11.84 16.61
N PRO A 35 -4.50 13.12 16.26
CA PRO A 35 -4.54 13.52 14.86
C PRO A 35 -3.17 13.24 14.22
N ALA A 36 -3.20 12.90 12.93
CA ALA A 36 -1.99 12.68 12.16
C ALA A 36 -1.06 13.90 12.20
N THR A 37 0.24 13.65 12.28
CA THR A 37 1.29 14.67 12.36
C THR A 37 2.09 14.74 11.04
N ALA A 38 2.98 15.73 10.94
CA ALA A 38 3.92 15.82 9.82
C ALA A 38 4.85 14.59 9.75
N PHE A 39 5.16 13.97 10.90
CA PHE A 39 5.95 12.74 10.94
C PHE A 39 5.18 11.56 10.33
N ASP A 40 3.89 11.39 10.67
CA ASP A 40 3.05 10.33 10.10
C ASP A 40 2.90 10.50 8.58
N LEU A 41 2.83 11.75 8.11
CA LEU A 41 2.83 12.07 6.68
C LEU A 41 4.14 11.67 6.02
N LEU A 42 5.29 11.95 6.63
CA LEU A 42 6.59 11.53 6.11
C LEU A 42 6.67 10.00 6.00
N VAL A 43 6.26 9.26 7.04
CA VAL A 43 6.22 7.79 7.03
C VAL A 43 5.33 7.28 5.90
N THR A 44 4.15 7.88 5.75
CA THR A 44 3.19 7.53 4.70
C THR A 44 3.75 7.77 3.29
N VAL A 45 4.41 8.91 3.07
CA VAL A 45 5.08 9.23 1.80
C VAL A 45 6.19 8.24 1.51
N CYS A 46 7.04 7.92 2.49
CA CYS A 46 8.10 6.91 2.34
C CYS A 46 7.52 5.53 2.01
N PHE A 47 6.46 5.13 2.72
CA PHE A 47 5.76 3.86 2.51
C PHE A 47 5.28 3.74 1.05
N PHE A 48 4.58 4.75 0.54
CA PHE A 48 4.11 4.74 -0.85
C PHE A 48 5.24 4.91 -1.88
N LEU A 49 6.29 5.68 -1.56
CA LEU A 49 7.46 5.81 -2.42
C LEU A 49 8.14 4.46 -2.63
N VAL A 50 8.25 3.63 -1.60
CA VAL A 50 8.80 2.27 -1.75
C VAL A 50 7.92 1.42 -2.67
N TRP A 51 6.59 1.46 -2.52
CA TRP A 51 5.67 0.79 -3.44
C TRP A 51 5.84 1.24 -4.91
N PHE A 52 6.00 2.53 -5.14
CA PHE A 52 6.31 3.09 -6.45
C PHE A 52 7.63 2.53 -7.00
N LEU A 53 8.70 2.58 -6.20
CA LEU A 53 10.04 2.14 -6.60
C LEU A 53 10.11 0.64 -6.86
N ILE A 54 9.33 -0.20 -6.16
CA ILE A 54 9.21 -1.64 -6.45
C ILE A 54 8.45 -1.88 -7.77
N GLY A 55 7.49 -1.01 -8.09
CA GLY A 55 6.75 -1.05 -9.34
C GLY A 55 7.65 -0.88 -10.56
N ILE A 56 8.62 0.03 -10.52
CA ILE A 56 9.50 0.34 -11.68
C ILE A 56 10.23 -0.90 -12.23
N PRO A 57 11.07 -1.64 -11.46
CA PRO A 57 11.81 -2.79 -11.98
C PRO A 57 10.86 -3.91 -12.42
N SER A 58 9.71 -4.06 -11.75
CA SER A 58 8.67 -5.01 -12.15
C SER A 58 8.05 -4.64 -13.51
N GLY A 59 7.82 -3.35 -13.73
CA GLY A 59 7.35 -2.79 -15.01
C GLY A 59 8.37 -2.94 -16.14
N ILE A 60 9.65 -2.70 -15.86
CA ILE A 60 10.74 -2.93 -16.83
C ILE A 60 10.77 -4.39 -17.27
N LYS A 61 10.60 -5.33 -16.33
CA LYS A 61 10.56 -6.77 -16.63
C LYS A 61 9.23 -7.22 -17.26
N GLY A 62 8.18 -6.40 -17.18
CA GLY A 62 6.83 -6.79 -17.58
C GLY A 62 6.27 -7.93 -16.71
N ASP A 63 6.57 -7.91 -15.41
CA ASP A 63 6.21 -9.01 -14.53
C ASP A 63 4.72 -8.96 -14.13
N GLY A 64 3.91 -9.79 -14.80
CA GLY A 64 2.49 -9.93 -14.48
C GLY A 64 2.23 -10.43 -13.05
N ALA A 65 3.18 -11.13 -12.41
CA ALA A 65 3.04 -11.58 -11.02
C ALA A 65 2.93 -10.39 -10.07
N PHE A 66 3.69 -9.31 -10.31
CA PHE A 66 3.60 -8.08 -9.54
C PHE A 66 2.20 -7.46 -9.64
N LEU A 67 1.62 -7.39 -10.85
CA LEU A 67 0.28 -6.83 -11.06
C LEU A 67 -0.80 -7.62 -10.31
N VAL A 68 -0.75 -8.94 -10.36
CA VAL A 68 -1.69 -9.78 -9.60
C VAL A 68 -1.47 -9.58 -8.10
N PHE A 69 -0.22 -9.53 -7.63
CA PHE A 69 0.09 -9.30 -6.22
C PHE A 69 -0.43 -7.96 -5.70
N VAL A 70 -0.15 -6.84 -6.40
CA VAL A 70 -0.65 -5.52 -5.97
C VAL A 70 -2.17 -5.41 -6.05
N GLY A 71 -2.78 -6.07 -7.05
CA GLY A 71 -4.23 -6.15 -7.16
C GLY A 71 -4.85 -6.88 -5.97
N VAL A 72 -4.28 -8.02 -5.57
CA VAL A 72 -4.75 -8.78 -4.39
C VAL A 72 -4.46 -8.01 -3.10
N TYR A 73 -3.23 -7.51 -2.92
CA TYR A 73 -2.82 -6.81 -1.71
C TYR A 73 -3.69 -5.57 -1.44
N TRP A 74 -3.78 -4.65 -2.40
CA TRP A 74 -4.58 -3.44 -2.23
C TRP A 74 -6.09 -3.71 -2.34
N GLY A 75 -6.49 -4.72 -3.12
CA GLY A 75 -7.88 -5.16 -3.21
C GLY A 75 -8.42 -5.67 -1.89
N LEU A 76 -7.64 -6.46 -1.14
CA LEU A 76 -7.99 -6.88 0.21
C LEU A 76 -8.14 -5.69 1.16
N GLY A 77 -7.26 -4.69 1.04
CA GLY A 77 -7.37 -3.44 1.79
C GLY A 77 -8.65 -2.66 1.46
N LEU A 78 -9.03 -2.58 0.18
CA LEU A 78 -10.26 -1.93 -0.25
C LEU A 78 -11.51 -2.65 0.27
N VAL A 79 -11.53 -3.98 0.16
CA VAL A 79 -12.60 -4.81 0.71
C VAL A 79 -12.73 -4.58 2.23
N ALA A 80 -11.63 -4.66 2.97
CA ALA A 80 -11.64 -4.38 4.41
C ALA A 80 -12.11 -2.96 4.73
N GLY A 81 -11.65 -1.97 3.97
CA GLY A 81 -12.06 -0.57 4.11
C GLY A 81 -13.55 -0.37 3.89
N LEU A 82 -14.14 -1.02 2.88
CA LEU A 82 -15.58 -1.01 2.60
C LEU A 82 -16.38 -1.67 3.73
N PHE A 83 -15.99 -2.86 4.18
CA PHE A 83 -16.66 -3.53 5.31
C PHE A 83 -16.62 -2.67 6.59
N ALA A 84 -15.51 -1.96 6.83
CA ALA A 84 -15.36 -1.07 7.98
C ALA A 84 -16.24 0.20 7.92
N LEU A 85 -16.95 0.46 6.82
CA LEU A 85 -18.00 1.50 6.74
C LEU A 85 -19.36 0.99 7.23
N PHE A 86 -19.63 -0.31 7.07
CA PHE A 86 -20.93 -0.91 7.36
C PHE A 86 -20.95 -1.64 8.71
N ALA A 87 -19.78 -1.95 9.26
CA ALA A 87 -19.64 -2.81 10.42
C ALA A 87 -18.60 -2.21 11.39
N PRO A 88 -18.97 -1.82 12.62
CA PRO A 88 -18.04 -1.29 13.62
C PRO A 88 -17.24 -2.41 14.32
N TYR A 89 -16.86 -3.46 13.59
CA TYR A 89 -16.33 -4.69 14.19
C TYR A 89 -14.86 -4.57 14.57
N GLU A 90 -14.58 -4.96 15.82
CA GLU A 90 -13.24 -5.25 16.33
C GLU A 90 -12.55 -6.39 15.55
N GLU A 91 -13.31 -7.25 14.88
CA GLU A 91 -12.76 -8.39 14.11
C GLU A 91 -11.98 -7.96 12.87
N LEU A 92 -12.28 -6.79 12.29
CA LEU A 92 -11.53 -6.24 11.16
C LEU A 92 -10.42 -5.28 11.60
N LEU A 93 -10.18 -5.15 12.92
CA LEU A 93 -9.17 -4.26 13.48
C LEU A 93 -7.78 -4.55 12.90
N LEU A 94 -7.43 -5.83 12.72
CA LEU A 94 -6.14 -6.22 12.13
C LEU A 94 -6.00 -5.74 10.68
N PHE A 95 -7.06 -5.82 9.88
CA PHE A 95 -7.05 -5.31 8.51
C PHE A 95 -7.02 -3.77 8.49
N GLY A 96 -7.78 -3.13 9.38
CA GLY A 96 -7.73 -1.67 9.55
C GLY A 96 -6.33 -1.19 9.91
N ILE A 97 -5.66 -1.87 10.85
CA ILE A 97 -4.27 -1.59 11.21
C ILE A 97 -3.36 -1.80 10.00
N TRP A 98 -3.49 -2.95 9.32
CA TRP A 98 -2.60 -3.34 8.23
C TRP A 98 -2.60 -2.35 7.06
N TYR A 99 -3.76 -1.77 6.72
CA TYR A 99 -3.89 -0.90 5.55
C TYR A 99 -4.00 0.59 5.88
N SER A 100 -4.61 0.96 7.00
CA SER A 100 -4.82 2.38 7.36
C SER A 100 -3.67 2.97 8.18
N VAL A 101 -2.98 2.20 9.03
CA VAL A 101 -1.88 2.74 9.87
C VAL A 101 -0.66 3.14 9.04
N PRO A 102 -0.18 2.37 8.05
CA PRO A 102 0.90 2.82 7.17
C PRO A 102 0.58 4.10 6.41
N ALA A 103 -0.70 4.38 6.19
CA ALA A 103 -1.21 5.55 5.49
C ALA A 103 -1.73 6.64 6.41
N HIS A 104 -1.55 6.52 7.74
CA HIS A 104 -2.18 7.41 8.74
C HIS A 104 -1.95 8.89 8.46
N GLY A 105 -0.77 9.24 7.93
CA GLY A 105 -0.41 10.60 7.54
C GLY A 105 -1.32 11.23 6.48
N LEU A 106 -2.01 10.44 5.64
CA LEU A 106 -3.05 10.97 4.75
C LEU A 106 -4.20 11.60 5.53
N GLY A 107 -4.42 11.22 6.80
CA GLY A 107 -5.39 11.85 7.69
C GLY A 107 -5.14 13.36 7.87
N LEU A 108 -3.88 13.80 7.81
CA LEU A 108 -3.50 15.22 7.86
C LEU A 108 -4.06 15.99 6.63
N LEU A 109 -4.08 15.35 5.47
CA LEU A 109 -4.53 15.94 4.21
C LEU A 109 -6.04 15.83 4.02
N LEU A 110 -6.63 14.72 4.46
CA LEU A 110 -8.04 14.40 4.25
C LEU A 110 -8.96 15.00 5.32
N GLY A 111 -8.43 15.31 6.51
CA GLY A 111 -9.21 15.80 7.65
C GLY A 111 -10.28 14.83 8.16
N ASN A 112 -10.32 13.59 7.65
CA ASN A 112 -11.36 12.61 7.94
C ASN A 112 -10.79 11.18 7.95
N MET A 113 -10.80 10.55 9.12
CA MET A 113 -10.27 9.19 9.34
C MET A 113 -11.14 8.08 8.73
N MET A 114 -12.41 8.33 8.44
CA MET A 114 -13.27 7.38 7.74
C MET A 114 -12.92 7.30 6.25
N LEU A 115 -12.65 8.45 5.63
CA LEU A 115 -12.17 8.51 4.23
C LEU A 115 -10.81 7.84 4.06
N LEU A 116 -9.96 7.89 5.09
CA LEU A 116 -8.65 7.22 5.08
C LEU A 116 -8.75 5.70 4.80
N LYS A 117 -9.77 5.03 5.34
CA LYS A 117 -9.98 3.58 5.17
C LYS A 117 -10.14 3.17 3.71
N LEU A 118 -10.73 4.06 2.89
CA LEU A 118 -10.87 3.85 1.44
C LEU A 118 -9.73 4.48 0.64
N ALA A 119 -9.25 5.65 1.07
CA ALA A 119 -8.22 6.38 0.34
C ALA A 119 -6.88 5.64 0.36
N ALA A 120 -6.49 5.04 1.50
CA ALA A 120 -5.23 4.34 1.63
C ALA A 120 -5.03 3.22 0.58
N PRO A 121 -5.95 2.25 0.41
CA PRO A 121 -5.79 1.22 -0.61
C PRO A 121 -5.88 1.76 -2.04
N LEU A 122 -6.70 2.78 -2.31
CA LEU A 122 -6.78 3.40 -3.64
C LEU A 122 -5.49 4.12 -4.03
N VAL A 123 -4.93 4.91 -3.10
CA VAL A 123 -3.64 5.59 -3.28
C VAL A 123 -2.52 4.56 -3.44
N GLY A 124 -2.49 3.53 -2.59
CA GLY A 124 -1.51 2.45 -2.69
C GLY A 124 -1.53 1.73 -4.04
N LEU A 125 -2.72 1.38 -4.53
CA LEU A 125 -2.90 0.78 -5.84
C LEU A 125 -2.47 1.72 -6.96
N GLY A 126 -2.93 2.97 -6.94
CA GLY A 126 -2.58 3.98 -7.94
C GLY A 126 -1.08 4.22 -8.03
N ILE A 127 -0.40 4.33 -6.90
CA ILE A 127 1.05 4.54 -6.84
C ILE A 127 1.81 3.31 -7.34
N SER A 128 1.37 2.10 -6.95
CA SER A 128 1.97 0.85 -7.42
C SER A 128 1.86 0.69 -8.94
N LEU A 129 0.67 0.98 -9.50
CA LEU A 129 0.42 0.93 -10.94
C LEU A 129 1.20 2.02 -11.69
N THR A 130 1.32 3.22 -11.12
CA THR A 130 2.12 4.31 -11.71
C THR A 130 3.60 3.92 -11.78
N GLY A 131 4.15 3.31 -10.71
CA GLY A 131 5.52 2.80 -10.71
C GLY A 131 5.74 1.73 -11.79
N TYR A 132 4.81 0.77 -11.89
CA TYR A 132 4.85 -0.25 -12.94
C TYR A 132 4.76 0.35 -14.35
N GLY A 133 3.85 1.30 -14.57
CA GLY A 133 3.69 2.02 -15.83
C GLY A 133 4.96 2.77 -16.24
N ALA A 134 5.58 3.49 -15.30
CA ALA A 134 6.86 4.16 -15.52
C ALA A 134 7.95 3.16 -15.96
N GLY A 135 8.04 2.01 -15.29
CA GLY A 135 8.94 0.93 -15.68
C GLY A 135 8.70 0.40 -17.10
N ARG A 136 7.42 0.24 -17.50
CA ARG A 136 7.05 -0.19 -18.85
C ARG A 136 7.49 0.83 -19.90
N MET A 137 7.29 2.12 -19.65
CA MET A 137 7.71 3.19 -20.55
C MET A 137 9.24 3.20 -20.75
N LEU A 138 10.01 2.97 -19.68
CA LEU A 138 11.46 2.88 -19.75
C LEU A 138 11.94 1.69 -20.60
N ARG A 139 11.26 0.54 -20.53
CA ARG A 139 11.56 -0.62 -21.37
C ARG A 139 11.39 -0.29 -22.86
N HIS A 140 10.32 0.40 -23.24
CA HIS A 140 10.05 0.75 -24.64
C HIS A 140 11.07 1.75 -25.22
N LYS A 141 11.77 2.52 -24.37
CA LYS A 141 12.81 3.46 -24.79
C LYS A 141 14.18 2.82 -25.00
N LYS A 142 14.41 1.57 -24.58
CA LYS A 142 15.63 0.82 -24.90
C LYS A 142 15.37 0.00 -26.18
N PRO A 143 15.91 0.40 -27.35
CA PRO A 143 15.94 -0.50 -28.49
C PRO A 143 16.73 -1.76 -28.12
N ALA A 144 16.25 -2.91 -28.63
CA ALA A 144 16.83 -4.23 -28.40
C ALA A 144 18.27 -4.34 -28.90
#